data_AF-A0A1B9MP98-F1
#
_entry.id   AF-A0A1B9MP98-F1
#
_cell.length_a   1.000
_cell.length_b   1.000
_cell.length_c   1.000
_cell.angle_alpha   90.00
_cell.angle_beta   90.00
_cell.angle_gamma   90.00
#
_symmetry.space_group_name_H-M   'P 1'
#
loop_
_entity.id
_entity.type
_entity.pdbx_description
1 polymer ?
#
loop_
_entity_poly.entity_id
_entity_poly.type
_entity_poly.pdbx_seq_one_letter_code
_entity_poly.pdbx_strand_id
1 'polypeptide(L)'
;MKTIKLTFILFLLVLSLIVSSATADEKKMLDNWGIIYGISDTLINETTVDFDIKLLGNKFYFNNQSFLITRNTMPAKDFFINNNIEQTYFDLKEQQELLAYNYNIKLNDSITYLQFDKTIDNSLLKQYVTQNRQVILLDDILLLFGKNGEPVFYSKPYFEKAFIKDVPQLPIIAVPFNADDAFILYRDEVLKKLSIHYKNFLDLPWSATDIYGAKFSPISSIINPIFIDVFWDSGEADSFLYLFSSDYKVLDKLLIFSYITTTRGGPGGDGQAVGYRYFTIDKNYFIERRQRFEDETMEIQHFQVTNKGKFQELPTTSNCYREFAIKDKSQHSAQSLLLTSNQANNYLRFDGGRLDELDDVTLTFNPNEKTLCVNYQQAYSVTFGKANSKQFFDNEALYQQQVENFKKYHIDISNELEYVTFENIDEQPIAKFLLNGNQAIYMNNTLFIVGKDYFVAYRQPTKEELVYTQ
;
A
#
# COMPACT_ATOMS: atom_id res chain seq x y z
N MET A 1 66.79 8.60 -14.35
CA MET A 1 65.89 8.55 -13.16
C MET A 1 64.48 9.10 -13.39
N LYS A 2 64.22 10.03 -14.32
CA LYS A 2 62.86 10.60 -14.52
C LYS A 2 61.88 9.65 -15.24
N THR A 3 62.35 8.86 -16.21
CA THR A 3 61.53 7.91 -16.99
C THR A 3 61.05 6.70 -16.19
N ILE A 4 61.87 6.21 -15.24
CA ILE A 4 61.52 5.08 -14.36
C ILE A 4 60.43 5.49 -13.35
N LYS A 5 60.45 6.73 -12.85
CA LYS A 5 59.38 7.25 -11.99
C LYS A 5 58.06 7.37 -12.76
N LEU A 6 58.11 7.80 -14.03
CA LEU A 6 56.91 7.93 -14.86
C LEU A 6 56.27 6.58 -15.15
N THR A 7 57.06 5.55 -15.45
CA THR A 7 56.56 4.18 -15.67
C THR A 7 56.00 3.55 -14.40
N PHE A 8 56.62 3.81 -13.24
CA PHE A 8 56.11 3.32 -11.95
C PHE A 8 54.78 3.98 -11.55
N ILE A 9 54.62 5.29 -11.82
CA ILE A 9 53.37 6.01 -11.60
C ILE A 9 52.27 5.52 -12.56
N LEU A 10 52.60 5.27 -13.83
CA LEU A 10 51.64 4.71 -14.78
C LEU A 10 51.19 3.30 -14.37
N PHE A 11 52.12 2.47 -13.88
CA PHE A 11 51.81 1.12 -13.41
C PHE A 11 50.93 1.13 -12.15
N LEU A 12 51.17 2.05 -11.21
CA LEU A 12 50.32 2.27 -10.04
C LEU A 12 48.92 2.78 -10.43
N LEU A 13 48.82 3.66 -11.43
CA LEU A 13 47.54 4.13 -11.96
C LEU A 13 46.75 2.99 -12.62
N VAL A 14 47.42 2.15 -13.40
CA VAL A 14 46.80 0.95 -14.01
C VAL A 14 46.38 -0.05 -12.94
N LEU A 15 47.18 -0.29 -11.90
CA LEU A 15 46.77 -1.12 -10.76
C LEU A 15 45.58 -0.51 -10.00
N SER A 16 45.55 0.82 -9.80
CA SER A 16 44.41 1.48 -9.15
C SER A 16 43.14 1.42 -10.00
N LEU A 17 43.25 1.43 -11.32
CA LEU A 17 42.15 1.22 -12.25
C LEU A 17 41.63 -0.23 -12.19
N ILE A 18 42.53 -1.22 -12.11
CA ILE A 18 42.16 -2.64 -11.98
C ILE A 18 41.57 -2.95 -10.59
N VAL A 19 42.11 -2.35 -9.52
CA VAL A 19 41.54 -2.51 -8.18
C VAL A 19 40.21 -1.77 -8.08
N SER A 20 40.08 -0.57 -8.67
CA SER A 20 38.80 0.15 -8.71
C SER A 20 37.76 -0.57 -9.57
N SER A 21 38.13 -1.22 -10.69
CA SER A 21 37.18 -2.02 -11.48
C SER A 21 36.86 -3.38 -10.83
N ALA A 22 37.74 -3.89 -9.96
CA ALA A 22 37.48 -5.06 -9.13
C ALA A 22 36.68 -4.75 -7.85
N THR A 23 36.66 -3.49 -7.38
CA THR A 23 35.93 -3.07 -6.16
C THR A 23 34.75 -2.12 -6.43
N ALA A 24 34.47 -1.71 -7.67
CA ALA A 24 33.39 -0.77 -7.99
C ALA A 24 32.04 -1.39 -8.38
N ASP A 25 31.87 -2.71 -8.30
CA ASP A 25 30.54 -3.33 -8.41
C ASP A 25 30.25 -4.39 -7.32
N GLU A 26 30.88 -4.25 -6.15
CA GLU A 26 30.29 -4.74 -4.88
C GLU A 26 29.31 -3.69 -4.31
N LYS A 27 28.47 -3.12 -5.16
CA LYS A 27 27.22 -2.51 -4.69
C LYS A 27 26.30 -3.69 -4.41
N LYS A 28 26.12 -4.03 -3.13
CA LYS A 28 25.11 -5.00 -2.65
C LYS A 28 23.72 -4.66 -3.21
N MET A 29 23.44 -5.06 -4.44
CA MET A 29 22.10 -5.38 -4.91
C MET A 29 21.91 -6.86 -4.59
N LEU A 30 20.81 -7.16 -3.90
CA LEU A 30 20.40 -8.53 -3.62
C LEU A 30 20.08 -9.23 -4.95
N ASP A 31 21.07 -9.89 -5.54
CA ASP A 31 20.94 -10.77 -6.72
C ASP A 31 20.30 -12.14 -6.37
N ASN A 32 19.46 -12.20 -5.33
CA ASN A 32 18.78 -13.43 -4.93
C ASN A 32 17.53 -13.61 -5.81
N TRP A 33 17.57 -14.58 -6.71
CA TRP A 33 16.45 -15.07 -7.51
C TRP A 33 15.38 -15.63 -6.57
N GLY A 34 14.17 -15.10 -6.68
CA GLY A 34 13.01 -15.54 -5.91
C GLY A 34 12.24 -16.64 -6.67
N ILE A 35 11.65 -17.57 -5.93
CA ILE A 35 10.84 -18.67 -6.48
C ILE A 35 9.62 -18.10 -7.22
N ILE A 36 9.37 -18.56 -8.44
CA ILE A 36 8.08 -18.46 -9.13
C ILE A 36 7.50 -19.87 -9.13
N TYR A 37 6.52 -20.17 -8.29
CA TYR A 37 6.04 -21.55 -8.11
C TYR A 37 5.69 -22.28 -9.42
N GLY A 38 5.92 -23.60 -9.40
CA GLY A 38 5.64 -24.54 -10.48
C GLY A 38 4.15 -24.87 -10.61
N ILE A 39 3.74 -25.19 -11.83
CA ILE A 39 2.37 -25.56 -12.21
C ILE A 39 2.08 -26.96 -11.63
N SER A 40 1.61 -27.03 -10.39
CA SER A 40 1.00 -28.25 -9.84
C SER A 40 0.25 -27.93 -8.55
N ASP A 41 -1.08 -27.95 -8.62
CA ASP A 41 -2.00 -27.82 -7.47
C ASP A 41 -1.79 -28.93 -6.42
N THR A 42 -0.95 -29.93 -6.73
CA THR A 42 -0.68 -31.09 -5.86
C THR A 42 0.60 -30.97 -5.00
N LEU A 43 1.36 -29.88 -5.14
CA LEU A 43 2.67 -29.72 -4.48
C LEU A 43 2.67 -28.79 -3.25
N ILE A 44 1.51 -28.53 -2.66
CA ILE A 44 1.44 -28.13 -1.25
C ILE A 44 1.70 -29.38 -0.41
N ASN A 45 2.92 -29.90 -0.45
CA ASN A 45 3.43 -30.82 0.56
C ASN A 45 4.58 -30.12 1.26
N GLU A 46 4.73 -30.39 2.55
CA GLU A 46 5.55 -29.75 3.59
C GLU A 46 7.08 -29.64 3.33
N THR A 47 7.53 -29.74 2.07
CA THR A 47 8.94 -29.81 1.66
C THR A 47 9.36 -28.76 0.63
N THR A 48 8.52 -27.77 0.28
CA THR A 48 8.97 -26.58 -0.47
C THR A 48 9.85 -25.71 0.44
N VAL A 49 11.11 -26.11 0.56
CA VAL A 49 12.13 -25.33 1.26
C VAL A 49 12.49 -24.14 0.37
N ASP A 50 12.32 -22.92 0.87
CA ASP A 50 12.78 -21.71 0.17
C ASP A 50 14.29 -21.81 -0.10
N PHE A 51 14.70 -21.66 -1.35
CA PHE A 51 16.11 -21.66 -1.75
C PHE A 51 16.54 -20.29 -2.25
N ASP A 52 17.68 -19.81 -1.76
CA ASP A 52 18.34 -18.64 -2.31
C ASP A 52 19.16 -19.05 -3.53
N ILE A 53 18.76 -18.57 -4.70
CA ILE A 53 19.51 -18.77 -5.95
C ILE A 53 20.15 -17.46 -6.37
N LYS A 54 21.43 -17.49 -6.77
CA LYS A 54 22.10 -16.31 -7.33
C LYS A 54 22.96 -16.69 -8.53
N LEU A 55 22.85 -15.94 -9.61
CA LEU A 55 23.62 -16.16 -10.84
C LEU A 55 24.60 -15.01 -11.07
N LEU A 56 25.91 -15.27 -11.02
CA LEU A 56 26.97 -14.30 -11.31
C LEU A 56 27.97 -14.85 -12.31
N GLY A 57 28.03 -14.26 -13.51
CA GLY A 57 28.99 -14.69 -14.54
C GLY A 57 28.79 -16.17 -14.89
N ASN A 58 29.80 -17.00 -14.59
CA ASN A 58 29.80 -18.46 -14.77
C ASN A 58 29.57 -19.24 -13.46
N LYS A 59 29.04 -18.59 -12.42
CA LYS A 59 28.74 -19.20 -11.12
C LYS A 59 27.24 -19.19 -10.83
N PHE A 60 26.74 -20.34 -10.40
CA PHE A 60 25.42 -20.56 -9.83
C PHE A 60 25.56 -20.74 -8.32
N TYR A 61 24.95 -19.89 -7.52
CA TYR A 61 24.92 -20.01 -6.08
C TYR A 61 23.57 -20.58 -5.67
N PHE A 62 23.57 -21.63 -4.85
CA PHE A 62 22.38 -22.22 -4.25
C PHE A 62 22.59 -22.26 -2.74
N ASN A 63 21.78 -21.54 -1.97
CA ASN A 63 21.95 -21.37 -0.52
C ASN A 63 23.39 -21.01 -0.16
N ASN A 64 23.96 -20.02 -0.87
CA ASN A 64 25.35 -19.55 -0.77
C ASN A 64 26.45 -20.54 -1.21
N GLN A 65 26.10 -21.76 -1.62
CA GLN A 65 27.06 -22.72 -2.19
C GLN A 65 27.24 -22.46 -3.69
N SER A 66 28.48 -22.29 -4.14
CA SER A 66 28.78 -21.97 -5.54
C SER A 66 29.05 -23.20 -6.41
N PHE A 67 28.48 -23.21 -7.61
CA PHE A 67 28.69 -24.19 -8.67
C PHE A 67 29.13 -23.49 -9.96
N LEU A 68 30.03 -24.13 -10.71
CA LEU A 68 30.42 -23.64 -12.03
C LEU A 68 29.40 -24.08 -13.08
N ILE A 69 29.05 -23.13 -13.94
CA ILE A 69 28.08 -23.32 -15.01
C ILE A 69 28.59 -22.78 -16.35
N THR A 70 28.15 -23.39 -17.43
CA THR A 70 28.30 -22.90 -18.80
C THR A 70 26.93 -22.62 -19.42
N ARG A 71 26.83 -21.54 -20.20
CA ARG A 71 25.60 -21.18 -20.93
C ARG A 71 25.65 -21.80 -22.32
N ASN A 72 24.59 -22.49 -22.69
CA ASN A 72 24.46 -23.16 -23.97
C ASN A 72 23.07 -22.91 -24.56
N THR A 73 22.92 -23.15 -25.85
CA THR A 73 21.66 -22.97 -26.57
C THR A 73 21.39 -24.20 -27.43
N MET A 74 20.14 -24.65 -27.48
CA MET A 74 19.71 -25.75 -28.36
C MET A 74 18.22 -25.63 -28.72
N PRO A 75 17.72 -26.39 -29.71
CA PRO A 75 16.28 -26.49 -29.95
C PRO A 75 15.55 -26.98 -28.68
N ALA A 76 14.41 -26.38 -28.36
CA ALA A 76 13.62 -26.70 -27.17
C ALA A 76 13.30 -28.20 -27.12
N LYS A 77 12.78 -28.74 -28.23
CA LYS A 77 12.45 -30.15 -28.39
C LYS A 77 13.63 -31.07 -28.06
N ASP A 78 14.82 -30.75 -28.56
CA ASP A 78 16.02 -31.56 -28.34
C ASP A 78 16.44 -31.55 -26.87
N PHE A 79 16.30 -30.42 -26.17
CA PHE A 79 16.58 -30.36 -24.74
C PHE A 79 15.70 -31.30 -23.93
N PHE A 80 14.39 -31.28 -24.17
CA PHE A 80 13.44 -32.11 -23.45
C PHE A 80 13.69 -33.60 -23.74
N ILE A 81 13.90 -33.98 -25.01
CA ILE A 81 14.27 -35.35 -25.42
C ILE A 81 15.58 -35.79 -24.73
N ASN A 82 16.64 -34.99 -24.82
CA ASN A 82 17.96 -35.36 -24.29
C ASN A 82 17.98 -35.51 -22.77
N ASN A 83 17.08 -34.81 -22.07
CA ASN A 83 16.92 -34.92 -20.63
C ASN A 83 15.91 -35.99 -20.21
N ASN A 84 15.37 -36.76 -21.16
CA ASN A 84 14.32 -37.75 -20.95
C ASN A 84 13.08 -37.14 -20.25
N ILE A 85 12.73 -35.93 -20.66
CA ILE A 85 11.58 -35.18 -20.20
C ILE A 85 10.54 -35.28 -21.33
N GLU A 86 9.91 -36.43 -21.56
CA GLU A 86 8.86 -36.52 -22.60
C GLU A 86 7.69 -37.51 -22.37
N GLN A 87 6.53 -37.02 -22.85
CA GLN A 87 5.17 -37.54 -23.06
C GLN A 87 4.22 -37.89 -21.92
N THR A 88 4.64 -38.40 -20.75
CA THR A 88 3.64 -38.73 -19.69
C THR A 88 3.36 -37.61 -18.70
N TYR A 89 4.25 -36.61 -18.59
CA TYR A 89 4.22 -35.59 -17.52
C TYR A 89 4.48 -34.14 -17.97
N PHE A 90 4.86 -33.90 -19.22
CA PHE A 90 5.23 -32.56 -19.70
C PHE A 90 4.82 -32.39 -21.18
N ASP A 91 3.65 -31.80 -21.42
CA ASP A 91 3.26 -31.31 -22.75
C ASP A 91 3.87 -29.92 -22.97
N LEU A 92 4.88 -29.82 -23.82
CA LEU A 92 5.57 -28.57 -24.12
C LEU A 92 4.59 -27.47 -24.60
N LYS A 93 3.54 -27.83 -25.33
CA LYS A 93 2.54 -26.88 -25.83
C LYS A 93 1.64 -26.40 -24.70
N GLU A 94 1.18 -27.30 -23.84
CA GLU A 94 0.39 -26.95 -22.66
C GLU A 94 1.20 -26.07 -21.70
N GLN A 95 2.47 -26.41 -21.47
CA GLN A 95 3.37 -25.63 -20.62
C GLN A 95 3.70 -24.28 -21.25
N GLN A 96 3.85 -24.21 -22.58
CA GLN A 96 3.94 -22.95 -23.32
C GLN A 96 2.69 -22.09 -23.16
N GLU A 97 1.50 -22.69 -23.25
CA GLU A 97 0.21 -22.01 -23.11
C GLU A 97 0.01 -21.51 -21.68
N LEU A 98 0.31 -22.34 -20.67
CA LEU A 98 0.26 -21.96 -19.25
C LEU A 98 1.29 -20.90 -18.92
N LEU A 99 2.50 -21.00 -19.48
CA LEU A 99 3.54 -19.99 -19.30
C LEU A 99 3.17 -18.65 -19.95
N ALA A 100 2.57 -18.69 -21.14
CA ALA A 100 2.09 -17.51 -21.81
C ALA A 100 0.85 -16.92 -21.13
N TYR A 101 -0.07 -17.76 -20.64
CA TYR A 101 -1.31 -17.34 -19.98
C TYR A 101 -1.03 -16.74 -18.60
N ASN A 102 -0.32 -17.48 -17.73
CA ASN A 102 -0.07 -17.06 -16.35
C ASN A 102 1.06 -16.03 -16.23
N TYR A 103 2.02 -16.08 -17.15
CA TYR A 103 3.27 -15.34 -17.01
C TYR A 103 3.71 -14.58 -18.26
N ASN A 104 2.95 -14.59 -19.37
CA ASN A 104 3.35 -13.98 -20.65
C ASN A 104 4.78 -14.37 -21.10
N ILE A 105 5.27 -15.54 -20.64
CA ILE A 105 6.57 -16.08 -20.99
C ILE A 105 6.40 -16.93 -22.23
N LYS A 106 7.09 -16.57 -23.31
CA LYS A 106 7.14 -17.39 -24.52
C LYS A 106 8.41 -18.23 -24.51
N LEU A 107 8.25 -19.55 -24.43
CA LEU A 107 9.34 -20.48 -24.75
C LEU A 107 9.55 -20.44 -26.27
N ASN A 108 10.69 -19.89 -26.69
CA ASN A 108 11.09 -19.88 -28.09
C ASN A 108 11.43 -21.31 -28.58
N ASP A 109 11.45 -21.50 -29.89
CA ASP A 109 11.86 -22.77 -30.53
C ASP A 109 13.28 -23.19 -30.14
N SER A 110 14.10 -22.25 -29.69
CA SER A 110 15.40 -22.49 -29.09
C SER A 110 15.44 -21.98 -27.66
N ILE A 111 16.00 -22.79 -26.76
CA ILE A 111 16.16 -22.46 -25.35
C ILE A 111 17.63 -22.21 -25.02
N THR A 112 17.85 -21.30 -24.09
CA THR A 112 19.14 -21.18 -23.39
C THR A 112 19.08 -22.02 -22.11
N TYR A 113 20.15 -22.76 -21.82
CA TYR A 113 20.24 -23.58 -20.62
C TYR A 113 21.61 -23.42 -19.95
N LEU A 114 21.66 -23.65 -18.65
CA LEU A 114 22.87 -23.68 -17.85
C LEU A 114 23.28 -25.14 -17.65
N GLN A 115 24.50 -25.47 -18.02
CA GLN A 115 25.12 -26.79 -17.79
C GLN A 115 26.08 -26.67 -16.62
N PHE A 116 25.90 -27.51 -15.59
CA PHE A 116 26.82 -27.56 -14.46
C PHE A 116 28.06 -28.41 -14.82
N ASP A 117 29.27 -27.89 -14.52
CA ASP A 117 30.55 -28.42 -15.03
C ASP A 117 30.97 -29.78 -14.42
N LYS A 118 30.72 -30.00 -13.13
CA LYS A 118 31.01 -31.26 -12.42
C LYS A 118 29.95 -31.56 -11.36
N THR A 119 30.06 -32.73 -10.72
CA THR A 119 29.15 -33.29 -9.71
C THR A 119 28.61 -32.21 -8.79
N ILE A 120 27.30 -31.99 -8.82
CA ILE A 120 26.60 -31.23 -7.78
C ILE A 120 26.74 -32.10 -6.53
N ASP A 121 27.32 -31.59 -5.45
CA ASP A 121 27.49 -32.30 -4.17
C ASP A 121 26.40 -31.93 -3.16
N ASN A 122 25.55 -30.97 -3.51
CA ASN A 122 24.35 -30.60 -2.77
C ASN A 122 23.19 -31.55 -3.09
N SER A 123 22.74 -32.32 -2.09
CA SER A 123 21.67 -33.33 -2.24
C SER A 123 20.32 -32.73 -2.60
N LEU A 124 20.12 -31.44 -2.34
CA LEU A 124 18.86 -30.74 -2.59
C LEU A 124 18.83 -30.18 -4.00
N LEU A 125 19.86 -29.43 -4.42
CA LEU A 125 19.98 -28.95 -5.81
C LEU A 125 19.95 -30.10 -6.83
N LYS A 126 20.50 -31.27 -6.50
CA LYS A 126 20.39 -32.49 -7.33
C LYS A 126 18.95 -32.87 -7.70
N GLN A 127 17.98 -32.54 -6.85
CA GLN A 127 16.57 -32.86 -7.07
C GLN A 127 15.87 -31.88 -8.01
N TYR A 128 16.53 -30.75 -8.32
CA TYR A 128 15.98 -29.62 -9.07
C TYR A 128 16.71 -29.35 -10.39
N VAL A 129 17.63 -30.24 -10.78
CA VAL A 129 18.34 -30.18 -12.08
C VAL A 129 18.01 -31.43 -12.87
N THR A 130 18.11 -31.36 -14.19
CA THR A 130 17.92 -32.54 -15.03
C THR A 130 18.99 -33.62 -14.76
N GLN A 131 18.78 -34.83 -15.28
CA GLN A 131 19.78 -35.91 -15.24
C GLN A 131 21.14 -35.51 -15.84
N ASN A 132 21.14 -34.61 -16.83
CA ASN A 132 22.36 -34.09 -17.44
C ASN A 132 22.97 -32.92 -16.66
N ARG A 133 22.39 -32.56 -15.50
CA ARG A 133 22.74 -31.41 -14.66
C ARG A 133 22.54 -30.11 -15.43
N GLN A 134 21.33 -29.94 -15.97
CA GLN A 134 20.95 -28.77 -16.72
C GLN A 134 19.72 -28.11 -16.09
N VAL A 135 19.60 -26.80 -16.33
CA VAL A 135 18.44 -25.97 -15.97
C VAL A 135 18.21 -24.98 -17.10
N ILE A 136 16.97 -24.59 -17.36
CA ILE A 136 16.67 -23.66 -18.46
C ILE A 136 16.78 -22.22 -17.95
N LEU A 137 17.39 -21.33 -18.75
CA LEU A 137 17.42 -19.90 -18.51
C LEU A 137 16.67 -19.19 -19.64
N LEU A 138 15.55 -18.54 -19.32
CA LEU A 138 14.73 -17.74 -20.23
C LEU A 138 14.79 -16.29 -19.77
N ASP A 139 15.70 -15.49 -20.34
CA ASP A 139 15.94 -14.11 -19.93
C ASP A 139 16.17 -13.97 -18.42
N ASP A 140 15.22 -13.39 -17.69
CA ASP A 140 15.25 -13.20 -16.23
C ASP A 140 14.51 -14.32 -15.46
N ILE A 141 14.16 -15.43 -16.12
CA ILE A 141 13.53 -16.62 -15.52
C ILE A 141 14.44 -17.85 -15.60
N LEU A 142 14.54 -18.58 -14.50
CA LEU A 142 15.27 -19.83 -14.38
C LEU A 142 14.24 -20.93 -14.13
N LEU A 143 14.29 -21.98 -14.93
CA LEU A 143 13.44 -23.15 -14.80
C LEU A 143 14.28 -24.33 -14.31
N LEU A 144 13.99 -24.76 -13.09
CA LEU A 144 14.47 -25.96 -12.44
C LEU A 144 13.50 -27.13 -12.69
N PHE A 145 13.99 -28.36 -12.53
CA PHE A 145 13.19 -29.58 -12.75
C PHE A 145 13.15 -30.39 -11.47
N GLY A 146 12.02 -30.36 -10.76
CA GLY A 146 11.78 -31.11 -9.55
C GLY A 146 11.69 -32.63 -9.76
N LYS A 147 11.31 -33.35 -8.70
CA LYS A 147 11.10 -34.80 -8.74
C LYS A 147 10.10 -35.14 -9.86
N ASN A 148 10.42 -36.14 -10.68
CA ASN A 148 9.64 -36.57 -11.86
C ASN A 148 9.61 -35.58 -13.05
N GLY A 149 10.47 -34.55 -13.08
CA GLY A 149 10.57 -33.64 -14.22
C GLY A 149 9.59 -32.47 -14.20
N GLU A 150 8.91 -32.25 -13.07
CA GLU A 150 7.98 -31.14 -12.88
C GLU A 150 8.73 -29.78 -12.86
N PRO A 151 8.27 -28.78 -13.61
CA PRO A 151 8.94 -27.49 -13.70
C PRO A 151 8.77 -26.66 -12.42
N VAL A 152 9.87 -26.11 -11.90
CA VAL A 152 9.86 -25.08 -10.84
C VAL A 152 10.52 -23.83 -11.37
N PHE A 153 9.77 -22.72 -11.43
CA PHE A 153 10.28 -21.48 -11.96
C PHE A 153 10.92 -20.61 -10.87
N TYR A 154 11.85 -19.76 -11.27
CA TYR A 154 12.48 -18.74 -10.45
C TYR A 154 12.57 -17.52 -11.33
N SER A 155 12.34 -16.34 -10.79
CA SER A 155 12.73 -15.11 -11.49
C SER A 155 13.83 -14.44 -10.73
N LYS A 156 14.66 -13.75 -11.50
CA LYS A 156 15.46 -12.68 -10.99
C LYS A 156 14.52 -11.65 -10.31
N PRO A 157 14.89 -11.07 -9.15
CA PRO A 157 14.07 -10.10 -8.42
C PRO A 157 13.91 -8.75 -9.15
N TYR A 158 14.16 -8.69 -10.46
CA TYR A 158 14.64 -7.49 -11.12
C TYR A 158 13.76 -7.01 -12.28
N PHE A 159 12.45 -7.01 -12.08
CA PHE A 159 11.58 -6.13 -12.86
C PHE A 159 11.61 -4.68 -12.35
N GLU A 160 12.38 -4.34 -11.30
CA GLU A 160 12.59 -2.98 -10.79
C GLU A 160 12.89 -1.99 -11.93
N LYS A 161 13.84 -2.29 -12.82
CA LYS A 161 14.17 -1.41 -13.96
C LYS A 161 13.04 -1.25 -14.98
N ALA A 162 12.20 -2.27 -15.16
CA ALA A 162 11.05 -2.20 -16.06
C ALA A 162 9.92 -1.40 -15.39
N PHE A 163 9.64 -1.69 -14.12
CA PHE A 163 8.70 -0.93 -13.30
C PHE A 163 9.06 0.55 -13.29
N ILE A 164 10.32 0.91 -13.03
CA ILE A 164 10.82 2.31 -13.08
C ILE A 164 10.48 3.00 -14.41
N LYS A 165 10.55 2.29 -15.54
CA LYS A 165 10.23 2.84 -16.86
C LYS A 165 8.73 3.03 -17.07
N ASP A 166 7.91 2.21 -16.44
CA ASP A 166 6.44 2.27 -16.54
C ASP A 166 5.83 3.27 -15.56
N VAL A 167 6.47 3.51 -14.41
CA VAL A 167 6.00 4.46 -13.38
C VAL A 167 5.72 5.86 -13.95
N PRO A 168 6.55 6.48 -14.81
CA PRO A 168 6.23 7.75 -15.45
C PRO A 168 4.88 7.76 -16.19
N GLN A 169 4.46 6.61 -16.71
CA GLN A 169 3.21 6.46 -17.47
C GLN A 169 1.98 6.19 -16.60
N LEU A 170 2.16 6.01 -15.29
CA LEU A 170 1.03 5.89 -14.38
C LEU A 170 0.30 7.24 -14.25
N PRO A 171 -1.05 7.22 -14.18
CA PRO A 171 -1.83 8.40 -13.89
C PRO A 171 -1.42 8.97 -12.53
N ILE A 172 -1.55 10.29 -12.39
CA ILE A 172 -1.23 11.01 -11.16
C ILE A 172 -2.55 11.33 -10.46
N ILE A 173 -2.75 10.75 -9.28
CA ILE A 173 -3.70 11.22 -8.29
C ILE A 173 -3.15 12.54 -7.75
N ALA A 174 -3.71 13.64 -8.22
CA ALA A 174 -3.41 14.95 -7.70
C ALA A 174 -4.14 15.11 -6.36
N VAL A 175 -3.53 14.64 -5.27
CA VAL A 175 -3.81 15.20 -3.95
C VAL A 175 -3.31 16.64 -4.02
N PRO A 176 -4.19 17.64 -3.98
CA PRO A 176 -3.76 18.99 -4.29
C PRO A 176 -2.70 19.40 -3.25
N PHE A 177 -1.52 19.77 -3.71
CA PHE A 177 -0.54 20.38 -2.82
C PHE A 177 -1.13 21.69 -2.33
N ASN A 178 -1.32 21.81 -1.01
CA ASN A 178 -2.09 22.88 -0.38
C ASN A 178 -3.61 22.80 -0.62
N ALA A 179 -4.16 21.61 -0.90
CA ALA A 179 -5.58 21.41 -0.62
C ALA A 179 -5.79 21.63 0.87
N ASP A 180 -6.78 22.44 1.13
CA ASP A 180 -7.36 22.65 2.44
C ASP A 180 -8.10 21.36 2.91
N ASP A 181 -8.54 20.53 1.95
CA ASP A 181 -9.38 19.35 2.14
C ASP A 181 -8.62 18.00 2.05
N ALA A 182 -9.11 16.99 2.80
CA ALA A 182 -8.68 15.60 2.63
C ALA A 182 -9.22 15.00 1.32
N PHE A 183 -8.37 14.30 0.57
CA PHE A 183 -8.74 13.67 -0.69
C PHE A 183 -9.35 12.28 -0.44
N ILE A 184 -10.53 12.05 -1.04
CA ILE A 184 -11.18 10.72 -1.07
C ILE A 184 -10.76 10.02 -2.37
N LEU A 185 -10.12 8.86 -2.27
CA LEU A 185 -9.73 8.11 -3.47
C LEU A 185 -10.91 7.32 -4.06
N TYR A 186 -11.25 7.64 -5.32
CA TYR A 186 -12.19 6.88 -6.13
C TYR A 186 -11.44 5.85 -6.99
N ARG A 187 -11.44 4.59 -6.52
CA ARG A 187 -10.63 3.48 -7.04
C ARG A 187 -10.88 3.19 -8.54
N ASP A 188 -12.13 3.17 -8.96
CA ASP A 188 -12.53 2.73 -10.30
C ASP A 188 -12.21 3.71 -11.44
N GLU A 189 -11.89 4.97 -11.10
CA GLU A 189 -11.74 6.04 -12.09
C GLU A 189 -10.28 6.38 -12.43
N VAL A 190 -9.32 6.00 -11.57
CA VAL A 190 -8.00 6.65 -11.56
C VAL A 190 -6.84 5.71 -11.92
N LEU A 191 -7.07 4.40 -12.04
CA LEU A 191 -5.98 3.42 -12.10
C LEU A 191 -5.66 2.92 -13.50
N LYS A 192 -4.37 2.66 -13.75
CA LYS A 192 -3.88 2.06 -15.00
C LYS A 192 -3.38 0.64 -14.74
N LYS A 193 -3.69 -0.28 -15.65
CA LYS A 193 -3.18 -1.65 -15.62
C LYS A 193 -1.65 -1.67 -15.70
N LEU A 194 -1.02 -2.36 -14.77
CA LEU A 194 0.40 -2.62 -14.68
C LEU A 194 0.71 -4.05 -15.17
N SER A 195 1.96 -4.29 -15.53
CA SER A 195 2.39 -5.65 -15.85
C SER A 195 2.30 -6.55 -14.62
N ILE A 196 1.67 -7.70 -14.80
CA ILE A 196 1.55 -8.74 -13.78
C ILE A 196 2.91 -9.29 -13.34
N HIS A 197 3.98 -9.06 -14.12
CA HIS A 197 5.35 -9.46 -13.76
C HIS A 197 5.95 -8.66 -12.60
N TYR A 198 5.33 -7.54 -12.22
CA TYR A 198 5.81 -6.70 -11.11
C TYR A 198 5.53 -7.29 -9.72
N LYS A 199 4.77 -8.38 -9.60
CA LYS A 199 4.43 -9.01 -8.30
C LYS A 199 5.64 -9.21 -7.38
N ASN A 200 6.74 -9.78 -7.88
CA ASN A 200 7.90 -10.08 -7.04
C ASN A 200 8.61 -8.83 -6.55
N PHE A 201 8.69 -7.81 -7.40
CA PHE A 201 9.25 -6.53 -7.02
C PHE A 201 8.36 -5.80 -6.00
N LEU A 202 7.04 -5.98 -6.10
CA LEU A 202 6.04 -5.44 -5.18
C LEU A 202 5.79 -6.32 -3.95
N ASP A 203 6.46 -7.47 -3.84
CA ASP A 203 6.23 -8.44 -2.76
C ASP A 203 4.74 -8.85 -2.66
N LEU A 204 4.12 -9.18 -3.80
CA LEU A 204 2.71 -9.60 -3.91
C LEU A 204 2.61 -11.11 -4.11
N PRO A 205 1.67 -11.81 -3.43
CA PRO A 205 1.38 -13.24 -3.62
C PRO A 205 1.01 -13.62 -5.06
N TRP A 206 1.24 -14.89 -5.42
CA TRP A 206 1.23 -15.28 -6.83
C TRP A 206 -0.19 -15.39 -7.37
N SER A 207 -1.15 -15.64 -6.48
CA SER A 207 -2.60 -15.62 -6.71
C SER A 207 -3.15 -14.26 -7.17
N ALA A 208 -2.31 -13.22 -7.22
CA ALA A 208 -2.66 -11.97 -7.87
C ALA A 208 -2.90 -12.21 -9.37
N THR A 209 -4.03 -11.82 -9.93
CA THR A 209 -4.35 -11.99 -11.35
C THR A 209 -4.06 -10.74 -12.15
N ASP A 210 -4.37 -9.59 -11.59
CA ASP A 210 -4.14 -8.30 -12.21
C ASP A 210 -3.59 -7.29 -11.20
N ILE A 211 -2.79 -6.35 -11.71
CA ILE A 211 -2.25 -5.23 -10.93
C ILE A 211 -2.65 -3.94 -11.63
N TYR A 212 -3.18 -2.98 -10.88
CA TYR A 212 -3.45 -1.63 -11.35
C TYR A 212 -2.74 -0.63 -10.44
N GLY A 213 -2.39 0.55 -10.96
CA GLY A 213 -1.74 1.55 -10.14
C GLY A 213 -1.93 2.98 -10.61
N ALA A 214 -1.68 3.89 -9.68
CA ALA A 214 -1.60 5.32 -9.89
C ALA A 214 -0.59 5.93 -8.92
N LYS A 215 0.10 6.98 -9.35
CA LYS A 215 1.03 7.71 -8.49
C LYS A 215 0.27 8.76 -7.70
N PHE A 216 0.66 8.94 -6.46
CA PHE A 216 0.39 10.20 -5.77
C PHE A 216 1.48 11.21 -6.14
N SER A 217 1.20 12.49 -5.93
CA SER A 217 2.23 13.50 -6.12
C SER A 217 3.35 13.30 -5.07
N PRO A 218 4.64 13.55 -5.36
CA PRO A 218 5.70 13.22 -4.41
C PRO A 218 5.60 14.04 -3.11
N ILE A 219 5.70 13.37 -1.95
CA ILE A 219 5.71 14.02 -0.62
C ILE A 219 7.01 14.80 -0.41
N SER A 220 8.10 14.26 -0.95
CA SER A 220 9.43 14.84 -0.92
C SER A 220 10.17 14.41 -2.18
N SER A 221 11.35 14.99 -2.42
CA SER A 221 12.23 14.57 -3.52
C SER A 221 12.72 13.12 -3.42
N ILE A 222 12.52 12.46 -2.26
CA ILE A 222 13.06 11.14 -1.97
C ILE A 222 12.01 10.07 -1.69
N ILE A 223 10.72 10.44 -1.59
CA ILE A 223 9.62 9.49 -1.33
C ILE A 223 8.55 9.63 -2.42
N ASN A 224 8.33 8.54 -3.13
CA ASN A 224 7.39 8.39 -4.23
C ASN A 224 6.22 7.47 -3.81
N PRO A 225 5.09 8.03 -3.37
CA PRO A 225 3.89 7.25 -3.05
C PRO A 225 3.17 6.75 -4.31
N ILE A 226 2.83 5.46 -4.34
CA ILE A 226 2.08 4.83 -5.44
C ILE A 226 0.96 3.97 -4.85
N PHE A 227 -0.26 4.22 -5.27
CA PHE A 227 -1.41 3.36 -4.99
C PHE A 227 -1.38 2.16 -5.93
N ILE A 228 -1.53 0.96 -5.38
CA ILE A 228 -1.52 -0.28 -6.14
C ILE A 228 -2.70 -1.14 -5.72
N ASP A 229 -3.48 -1.53 -6.71
CA ASP A 229 -4.53 -2.51 -6.57
C ASP A 229 -4.12 -3.84 -7.13
N VAL A 230 -4.53 -4.89 -6.43
CA VAL A 230 -4.20 -6.27 -6.75
C VAL A 230 -5.49 -7.05 -6.75
N PHE A 231 -5.88 -7.56 -7.91
CA PHE A 231 -6.99 -8.49 -8.02
C PHE A 231 -6.46 -9.90 -7.82
N TRP A 232 -7.26 -10.77 -7.19
CA TRP A 232 -6.92 -12.16 -6.89
C TRP A 232 -7.69 -13.12 -7.78
N ASP A 233 -7.30 -14.40 -7.79
CA ASP A 233 -8.03 -15.47 -8.49
C ASP A 233 -9.50 -15.59 -8.06
N SER A 234 -9.83 -15.18 -6.83
CA SER A 234 -11.21 -15.10 -6.33
C SER A 234 -12.06 -14.01 -7.00
N GLY A 235 -11.43 -13.10 -7.75
CA GLY A 235 -12.06 -11.89 -8.30
C GLY A 235 -12.10 -10.72 -7.32
N GLU A 236 -11.69 -10.93 -6.06
CA GLU A 236 -11.59 -9.87 -5.05
C GLU A 236 -10.33 -9.02 -5.26
N ALA A 237 -10.31 -7.81 -4.71
CA ALA A 237 -9.19 -6.89 -4.90
C ALA A 237 -8.72 -6.23 -3.61
N ASP A 238 -7.42 -6.36 -3.31
CA ASP A 238 -6.76 -5.64 -2.22
C ASP A 238 -6.11 -4.36 -2.73
N SER A 239 -6.13 -3.32 -1.91
CA SER A 239 -5.50 -2.03 -2.17
C SER A 239 -4.36 -1.79 -1.21
N PHE A 240 -3.26 -1.30 -1.77
CA PHE A 240 -2.06 -0.96 -1.03
C PHE A 240 -1.58 0.44 -1.38
N LEU A 241 -1.09 1.15 -0.39
CA LEU A 241 -0.29 2.35 -0.62
C LEU A 241 1.18 1.99 -0.40
N TYR A 242 1.97 2.05 -1.46
CA TYR A 242 3.41 1.80 -1.42
C TYR A 242 4.18 3.11 -1.31
N LEU A 243 5.21 3.12 -0.47
CA LEU A 243 6.22 4.18 -0.44
C LEU A 243 7.47 3.68 -1.12
N PHE A 244 7.88 4.38 -2.18
CA PHE A 244 9.11 4.10 -2.90
C PHE A 244 10.16 5.18 -2.63
N SER A 245 11.44 4.83 -2.73
CA SER A 245 12.54 5.82 -2.73
C SER A 245 12.61 6.61 -4.04
N SER A 246 13.52 7.58 -4.13
CA SER A 246 13.83 8.32 -5.38
C SER A 246 14.18 7.39 -6.55
N ASP A 247 14.84 6.27 -6.26
CA ASP A 247 15.28 5.29 -7.24
C ASP A 247 14.25 4.15 -7.39
N TYR A 248 13.05 4.35 -6.86
CA TYR A 248 11.94 3.42 -6.82
C TYR A 248 12.20 2.08 -6.13
N LYS A 249 13.07 2.01 -5.13
CA LYS A 249 13.07 0.85 -4.22
C LYS A 249 11.86 0.92 -3.29
N VAL A 250 11.17 -0.20 -3.08
CA VAL A 250 10.11 -0.32 -2.05
C VAL A 250 10.72 -0.01 -0.68
N LEU A 251 10.16 0.98 0.01
CA LEU A 251 10.55 1.38 1.37
C LEU A 251 9.60 0.79 2.42
N ASP A 252 8.30 0.88 2.14
CA ASP A 252 7.23 0.41 3.01
C ASP A 252 5.93 0.23 2.21
N LYS A 253 4.99 -0.55 2.73
CA LYS A 253 3.63 -0.69 2.15
C LYS A 253 2.59 -0.75 3.26
N LEU A 254 1.46 -0.10 3.03
CA LEU A 254 0.30 -0.13 3.92
C LEU A 254 -0.86 -0.80 3.20
N LEU A 255 -1.45 -1.83 3.81
CA LEU A 255 -2.72 -2.39 3.37
C LEU A 255 -3.83 -1.38 3.68
N ILE A 256 -4.35 -0.78 2.62
CA ILE A 256 -5.43 0.21 2.71
C ILE A 256 -6.78 -0.49 2.75
N PHE A 257 -6.92 -1.58 2.01
CA PHE A 257 -8.17 -2.31 1.93
C PHE A 257 -7.94 -3.77 1.49
N SER A 258 -8.66 -4.73 2.08
CA SER A 258 -8.71 -6.13 1.64
C SER A 258 -10.13 -6.66 1.81
N TYR A 259 -10.54 -7.58 0.95
CA TYR A 259 -11.79 -8.32 1.17
C TYR A 259 -11.63 -9.44 2.20
N ILE A 260 -10.41 -9.99 2.33
CA ILE A 260 -10.13 -11.23 3.07
C ILE A 260 -9.53 -10.93 4.44
N THR A 261 -8.59 -9.99 4.52
CA THR A 261 -7.67 -9.88 5.67
C THR A 261 -7.94 -8.71 6.62
N THR A 262 -8.83 -7.78 6.26
CA THR A 262 -9.32 -6.74 7.19
C THR A 262 -10.55 -7.20 7.97
N THR A 263 -10.74 -8.51 8.09
CA THR A 263 -11.88 -9.14 8.75
C THR A 263 -11.60 -9.35 10.23
N ARG A 264 -12.63 -9.07 11.05
CA ARG A 264 -12.66 -9.46 12.45
C ARG A 264 -13.06 -10.95 12.49
N GLY A 265 -12.26 -11.79 13.15
CA GLY A 265 -12.61 -13.19 13.45
C GLY A 265 -12.69 -14.15 12.25
N GLY A 266 -11.56 -14.57 11.66
CA GLY A 266 -11.53 -15.82 10.88
C GLY A 266 -11.30 -17.05 11.79
N PRO A 267 -11.56 -18.30 11.34
CA PRO A 267 -12.41 -18.77 10.25
C PRO A 267 -13.67 -19.45 10.82
N GLY A 268 -14.86 -18.86 10.65
CA GLY A 268 -16.12 -19.49 11.05
C GLY A 268 -17.30 -18.58 11.39
N GLY A 269 -17.12 -17.26 11.49
CA GLY A 269 -18.24 -16.33 11.66
C GLY A 269 -17.89 -15.06 12.43
N ASP A 270 -18.56 -13.99 12.01
CA ASP A 270 -18.76 -12.67 12.64
C ASP A 270 -17.66 -11.62 12.45
N GLY A 271 -17.47 -11.21 11.19
CA GLY A 271 -16.82 -9.93 10.94
C GLY A 271 -16.17 -9.78 9.58
N GLN A 272 -16.83 -10.15 8.49
CA GLN A 272 -16.35 -9.71 7.19
C GLN A 272 -16.35 -8.17 7.10
N ALA A 273 -15.36 -7.63 6.41
CA ALA A 273 -15.29 -6.22 6.07
C ALA A 273 -16.43 -5.88 5.09
N VAL A 274 -17.50 -5.27 5.59
CA VAL A 274 -18.68 -4.93 4.77
C VAL A 274 -18.91 -3.43 4.66
N GLY A 275 -19.42 -3.01 3.51
CA GLY A 275 -19.81 -1.62 3.25
C GLY A 275 -18.62 -0.68 3.01
N TYR A 276 -18.59 0.43 3.76
CA TYR A 276 -17.75 1.61 3.55
C TYR A 276 -16.25 1.30 3.61
N ARG A 277 -15.56 1.55 2.49
CA ARG A 277 -14.13 1.27 2.30
C ARG A 277 -13.46 2.53 1.79
N TYR A 278 -13.41 3.51 2.68
CA TYR A 278 -12.85 4.82 2.38
C TYR A 278 -11.62 5.00 3.23
N PHE A 279 -10.57 5.44 2.56
CA PHE A 279 -9.47 6.10 3.23
C PHE A 279 -9.42 7.52 2.70
N THR A 280 -9.04 8.43 3.58
CA THR A 280 -8.71 9.79 3.21
C THR A 280 -7.23 9.99 3.33
N ILE A 281 -6.67 10.77 2.43
CA ILE A 281 -5.28 11.19 2.48
C ILE A 281 -5.21 12.70 2.29
N ASP A 282 -4.49 13.37 3.16
CA ASP A 282 -4.31 14.82 3.09
C ASP A 282 -2.98 15.21 2.40
N LYS A 283 -2.72 16.52 2.34
CA LYS A 283 -1.47 17.08 1.77
C LYS A 283 -0.20 16.69 2.55
N ASN A 284 -0.34 16.35 3.83
CA ASN A 284 0.74 15.92 4.71
C ASN A 284 0.96 14.40 4.69
N TYR A 285 0.16 13.68 3.89
CA TYR A 285 0.13 12.22 3.85
C TYR A 285 -0.19 11.60 5.21
N PHE A 286 -1.00 12.32 5.99
CA PHE A 286 -1.81 11.73 7.03
C PHE A 286 -2.92 10.91 6.36
N ILE A 287 -3.03 9.67 6.76
CA ILE A 287 -3.95 8.69 6.18
C ILE A 287 -4.89 8.25 7.29
N GLU A 288 -6.19 8.47 7.08
CA GLU A 288 -7.22 7.90 7.91
C GLU A 288 -7.85 6.72 7.16
N ARG A 289 -7.67 5.51 7.68
CA ARG A 289 -8.28 4.30 7.17
C ARG A 289 -9.53 4.00 8.00
N ARG A 290 -10.67 3.82 7.34
CA ARG A 290 -11.95 3.45 7.97
C ARG A 290 -12.40 2.10 7.45
N GLN A 291 -12.77 1.20 8.35
CA GLN A 291 -13.29 -0.13 8.03
C GLN A 291 -14.56 -0.39 8.83
N ARG A 292 -15.64 -0.77 8.15
CA ARG A 292 -16.86 -1.24 8.82
C ARG A 292 -16.98 -2.76 8.75
N PHE A 293 -17.58 -3.35 9.78
CA PHE A 293 -17.79 -4.79 9.92
C PHE A 293 -19.28 -5.15 9.86
N GLU A 294 -19.58 -6.46 9.74
CA GLU A 294 -20.94 -7.00 9.63
C GLU A 294 -21.83 -6.67 10.83
N ASP A 295 -21.25 -6.56 12.02
CA ASP A 295 -21.93 -6.12 13.24
C ASP A 295 -22.11 -4.59 13.30
N GLU A 296 -21.89 -3.90 12.17
CA GLU A 296 -21.98 -2.47 11.97
C GLU A 296 -20.95 -1.63 12.74
N THR A 297 -20.05 -2.26 13.50
CA THR A 297 -18.94 -1.57 14.17
C THR A 297 -17.98 -0.97 13.15
N MET A 298 -17.28 0.10 13.53
CA MET A 298 -16.32 0.78 12.68
C MET A 298 -14.97 0.87 13.37
N GLU A 299 -13.92 0.40 12.69
CA GLU A 299 -12.53 0.62 13.06
C GLU A 299 -11.97 1.83 12.30
N ILE A 300 -11.26 2.69 13.02
CA ILE A 300 -10.52 3.82 12.48
C ILE A 300 -9.05 3.65 12.86
N GLN A 301 -8.16 3.87 11.88
CA GLN A 301 -6.73 3.92 12.08
C GLN A 301 -6.12 5.14 11.40
N HIS A 302 -5.09 5.69 12.02
CA HIS A 302 -4.38 6.86 11.55
C HIS A 302 -2.93 6.51 11.28
N PHE A 303 -2.43 6.89 10.10
CA PHE A 303 -1.04 6.68 9.73
C PHE A 303 -0.42 7.98 9.25
N GLN A 304 0.81 8.24 9.66
CA GLN A 304 1.63 9.33 9.14
C GLN A 304 2.79 8.76 8.32
N VAL A 305 3.03 9.33 7.14
CA VAL A 305 4.25 9.03 6.40
C VAL A 305 5.42 9.81 7.02
N THR A 306 6.44 9.08 7.47
CA THR A 306 7.67 9.66 8.00
C THR A 306 8.61 10.10 6.88
N ASN A 307 9.53 11.01 7.20
CA ASN A 307 10.58 11.54 6.33
C ASN A 307 11.55 10.44 5.82
N LYS A 308 11.52 9.25 6.42
CA LYS A 308 12.32 8.08 6.01
C LYS A 308 11.54 7.13 5.09
N GLY A 309 10.31 7.48 4.71
CA GLY A 309 9.46 6.67 3.84
C GLY A 309 8.89 5.44 4.55
N LYS A 310 8.48 5.60 5.81
CA LYS A 310 7.75 4.57 6.56
C LYS A 310 6.38 5.07 6.98
N PHE A 311 5.40 4.16 7.03
CA PHE A 311 4.13 4.42 7.68
C PHE A 311 4.29 4.27 9.19
N GLN A 312 3.91 5.31 9.93
CA GLN A 312 3.85 5.28 11.37
C GLN A 312 2.38 5.34 11.78
N GLU A 313 1.87 4.24 12.35
CA GLU A 313 0.54 4.24 12.97
C GLU A 313 0.57 5.18 14.19
N LEU A 314 -0.43 6.04 14.28
CA LEU A 314 -0.59 7.01 15.35
C LEU A 314 -1.59 6.45 16.37
N PRO A 315 -1.25 6.46 17.68
CA PRO A 315 -2.11 5.86 18.69
C PRO A 315 -3.41 6.64 18.87
N THR A 316 -4.55 5.97 18.66
CA THR A 316 -5.87 6.57 18.94
C THR A 316 -6.30 6.29 20.39
N THR A 317 -5.70 6.99 21.37
CA THR A 317 -6.14 6.84 22.78
C THR A 317 -7.49 7.52 23.00
N SER A 318 -8.46 6.82 23.60
CA SER A 318 -9.77 7.40 23.91
C SER A 318 -10.16 7.30 25.40
N ASN A 319 -10.52 8.43 26.00
CA ASN A 319 -11.24 8.48 27.27
C ASN A 319 -12.77 8.55 27.08
N CYS A 320 -13.25 8.97 25.92
CA CYS A 320 -14.69 8.99 25.58
C CYS A 320 -15.23 7.58 25.26
N TYR A 321 -14.38 6.69 24.76
CA TYR A 321 -14.73 5.35 24.27
C TYR A 321 -13.89 4.26 24.94
N ARG A 322 -13.71 4.38 26.28
CA ARG A 322 -12.85 3.51 27.11
C ARG A 322 -13.13 2.02 26.97
N GLU A 323 -14.37 1.64 26.64
CA GLU A 323 -14.80 0.24 26.60
C GLU A 323 -14.35 -0.53 25.34
N PHE A 324 -13.83 0.15 24.31
CA PHE A 324 -13.45 -0.46 23.03
C PHE A 324 -12.09 -0.01 22.47
N ALA A 325 -11.37 0.90 23.16
CA ALA A 325 -10.03 1.33 22.75
C ALA A 325 -8.97 0.22 22.89
N ILE A 326 -9.17 -0.80 23.74
CA ILE A 326 -8.26 -1.95 23.89
C ILE A 326 -9.09 -3.11 24.43
N LYS A 327 -9.57 -4.03 23.59
CA LYS A 327 -10.21 -5.28 24.09
C LYS A 327 -9.44 -6.54 23.78
N ASP A 328 -8.66 -6.59 22.70
CA ASP A 328 -7.81 -7.75 22.44
C ASP A 328 -6.57 -7.40 21.59
N LYS A 329 -5.39 -7.35 22.23
CA LYS A 329 -4.10 -7.11 21.55
C LYS A 329 -3.71 -8.23 20.57
N SER A 330 -4.39 -9.38 20.62
CA SER A 330 -4.17 -10.48 19.68
C SER A 330 -5.01 -10.36 18.40
N GLN A 331 -6.03 -9.49 18.40
CA GLN A 331 -6.98 -9.32 17.28
C GLN A 331 -6.95 -7.91 16.68
N HIS A 332 -6.70 -6.88 17.51
CA HIS A 332 -6.69 -5.48 17.09
C HIS A 332 -5.35 -4.83 17.44
N SER A 333 -4.92 -3.89 16.60
CA SER A 333 -3.82 -2.99 16.94
C SER A 333 -4.16 -2.29 18.25
N ALA A 334 -3.21 -2.17 19.17
CA ALA A 334 -3.38 -1.36 20.37
C ALA A 334 -3.52 0.15 20.07
N GLN A 335 -3.52 0.52 18.78
CA GLN A 335 -3.50 1.87 18.25
C GLN A 335 -4.71 2.15 17.34
N SER A 336 -5.62 1.20 17.12
CA SER A 336 -6.88 1.44 16.39
C SER A 336 -8.02 1.84 17.33
N LEU A 337 -8.95 2.67 16.82
CA LEU A 337 -10.18 3.00 17.53
C LEU A 337 -11.35 2.20 16.97
N LEU A 338 -11.96 1.40 17.83
CA LEU A 338 -13.16 0.65 17.51
C LEU A 338 -14.40 1.35 18.09
N LEU A 339 -15.33 1.71 17.21
CA LEU A 339 -16.61 2.32 17.55
C LEU A 339 -17.75 1.31 17.38
N THR A 340 -18.67 1.27 18.35
CA THR A 340 -19.95 0.55 18.18
C THR A 340 -20.78 1.18 17.06
N SER A 341 -21.76 0.46 16.54
CA SER A 341 -22.67 0.95 15.48
C SER A 341 -23.30 2.30 15.84
N ASN A 342 -23.74 2.47 17.09
CA ASN A 342 -24.30 3.75 17.57
C ASN A 342 -23.25 4.87 17.65
N GLN A 343 -22.03 4.56 18.08
CA GLN A 343 -20.94 5.54 18.18
C GLN A 343 -20.43 5.95 16.79
N ALA A 344 -20.40 5.01 15.83
CA ALA A 344 -20.08 5.29 14.45
C ALA A 344 -21.04 6.31 13.82
N ASN A 345 -22.32 6.34 14.23
CA ASN A 345 -23.30 7.34 13.80
C ASN A 345 -23.00 8.76 14.28
N ASN A 346 -22.30 8.89 15.41
CA ASN A 346 -21.95 10.18 15.99
C ASN A 346 -20.58 10.68 15.50
N TYR A 347 -19.77 9.81 14.87
CA TYR A 347 -18.45 10.14 14.37
C TYR A 347 -18.56 11.17 13.25
N LEU A 348 -17.98 12.35 13.45
CA LEU A 348 -18.07 13.41 12.46
C LEU A 348 -17.01 13.22 11.38
N ARG A 349 -17.43 13.35 10.14
CA ARG A 349 -16.59 13.19 8.96
C ARG A 349 -16.29 14.56 8.40
N PHE A 350 -15.01 14.80 8.14
CA PHE A 350 -14.61 15.99 7.40
C PHE A 350 -15.36 16.07 6.07
N ASP A 351 -16.00 17.22 5.82
CA ASP A 351 -16.88 17.46 4.68
C ASP A 351 -16.44 18.68 3.84
N GLY A 352 -15.36 19.34 4.25
CA GLY A 352 -14.73 20.44 3.51
C GLY A 352 -14.26 21.58 4.41
N GLY A 353 -13.35 22.41 3.90
CA GLY A 353 -12.74 23.53 4.63
C GLY A 353 -11.22 23.44 4.73
N ARG A 354 -10.58 24.37 5.43
CA ARG A 354 -9.12 24.35 5.66
C ARG A 354 -8.79 23.58 6.93
N LEU A 355 -8.38 22.32 6.77
CA LEU A 355 -8.03 21.44 7.89
C LEU A 355 -6.73 21.85 8.58
N ASP A 356 -5.83 22.57 7.90
CA ASP A 356 -4.51 22.97 8.40
C ASP A 356 -4.50 23.84 9.65
N GLU A 357 -5.66 24.43 9.96
CA GLU A 357 -5.88 25.17 11.19
C GLU A 357 -6.34 24.25 12.34
N LEU A 358 -6.89 23.07 12.04
CA LEU A 358 -7.42 22.06 12.97
C LEU A 358 -6.74 20.68 12.84
N ASP A 359 -5.51 20.61 12.30
CA ASP A 359 -4.91 19.44 11.62
C ASP A 359 -4.77 18.12 12.41
N ASP A 360 -5.13 18.09 13.69
CA ASP A 360 -5.11 16.89 14.54
C ASP A 360 -6.40 16.73 15.36
N VAL A 361 -7.50 17.35 14.92
CA VAL A 361 -8.76 17.37 15.66
C VAL A 361 -9.74 16.35 15.10
N THR A 362 -9.96 15.27 15.86
CA THR A 362 -11.02 14.32 15.59
C THR A 362 -12.25 14.60 16.45
N LEU A 363 -13.42 14.69 15.82
CA LEU A 363 -14.66 15.06 16.49
C LEU A 363 -15.68 13.94 16.46
N THR A 364 -16.36 13.74 17.59
CA THR A 364 -17.57 12.91 17.66
C THR A 364 -18.63 13.71 18.36
N PHE A 365 -19.78 13.89 17.73
CA PHE A 365 -20.85 14.72 18.27
C PHE A 365 -22.12 13.91 18.42
N ASN A 366 -22.62 13.83 19.66
CA ASN A 366 -23.90 13.23 20.00
C ASN A 366 -24.88 14.34 20.42
N PRO A 367 -25.73 14.82 19.49
CA PRO A 367 -26.69 15.88 19.78
C PRO A 367 -27.71 15.49 20.85
N ASN A 368 -28.12 14.22 20.89
CA ASN A 368 -29.13 13.71 21.82
C ASN A 368 -28.61 13.72 23.27
N GLU A 369 -27.35 13.33 23.46
CA GLU A 369 -26.66 13.38 24.75
C GLU A 369 -26.04 14.76 25.03
N LYS A 370 -26.21 15.72 24.11
CA LYS A 370 -25.61 17.06 24.21
C LYS A 370 -24.13 17.01 24.56
N THR A 371 -23.38 16.14 23.87
CA THR A 371 -21.98 15.90 24.17
C THR A 371 -21.14 15.92 22.89
N LEU A 372 -20.06 16.69 22.89
CA LEU A 372 -19.00 16.66 21.89
C LEU A 372 -17.77 16.00 22.51
N CYS A 373 -17.20 15.00 21.84
CA CYS A 373 -15.89 14.48 22.16
C CYS A 373 -14.83 15.00 21.18
N VAL A 374 -13.71 15.46 21.72
CA VAL A 374 -12.55 15.97 20.97
C VAL A 374 -11.38 15.01 21.17
N ASN A 375 -10.75 14.63 20.07
CA ASN A 375 -9.58 13.73 19.98
C ASN A 375 -9.78 12.42 20.74
N TYR A 376 -11.04 12.01 20.88
CA TYR A 376 -11.45 10.86 21.67
C TYR A 376 -11.10 10.94 23.17
N GLN A 377 -10.45 12.01 23.65
CA GLN A 377 -9.84 12.11 24.98
C GLN A 377 -10.65 12.95 25.98
N GLN A 378 -11.48 13.86 25.50
CA GLN A 378 -12.20 14.80 26.35
C GLN A 378 -13.62 14.99 25.84
N ALA A 379 -14.59 14.84 26.73
CA ALA A 379 -16.00 15.06 26.46
C ALA A 379 -16.44 16.41 27.04
N TYR A 380 -17.14 17.18 26.22
CA TYR A 380 -17.66 18.50 26.52
C TYR A 380 -19.18 18.48 26.43
N SER A 381 -19.84 18.97 27.48
CA SER A 381 -21.28 19.24 27.43
C SER A 381 -21.55 20.41 26.49
N VAL A 382 -22.66 20.32 25.76
CA VAL A 382 -23.09 21.38 24.85
C VAL A 382 -24.52 21.84 25.15
N THR A 383 -24.81 23.06 24.74
CA THR A 383 -26.17 23.58 24.67
C THR A 383 -26.49 24.03 23.25
N PHE A 384 -27.76 23.96 22.86
CA PHE A 384 -28.24 24.36 21.54
C PHE A 384 -28.98 25.69 21.65
N GLY A 385 -28.76 26.57 20.68
CA GLY A 385 -29.42 27.86 20.59
C GLY A 385 -29.77 28.23 19.15
N LYS A 386 -30.66 29.21 19.02
CA LYS A 386 -31.01 29.87 17.75
C LYS A 386 -30.70 31.35 17.88
N ALA A 387 -30.21 31.95 16.81
CA ALA A 387 -29.93 33.38 16.76
C ALA A 387 -30.24 33.95 15.38
N ASN A 388 -30.55 35.24 15.34
CA ASN A 388 -30.49 35.98 14.08
C ASN A 388 -29.05 35.97 13.57
N SER A 389 -28.82 35.46 12.36
CA SER A 389 -27.47 35.20 11.86
C SER A 389 -26.61 36.47 11.79
N LYS A 390 -27.20 37.58 11.35
CA LYS A 390 -26.50 38.86 11.26
C LYS A 390 -26.05 39.37 12.63
N GLN A 391 -26.86 39.17 13.67
CA GLN A 391 -26.46 39.47 15.05
C GLN A 391 -25.42 38.49 15.59
N PHE A 392 -25.52 37.21 15.22
CA PHE A 392 -24.59 36.16 15.68
C PHE A 392 -23.14 36.41 15.25
N PHE A 393 -22.93 36.85 14.01
CA PHE A 393 -21.57 37.18 13.52
C PHE A 393 -21.09 38.58 13.93
N ASP A 394 -22.01 39.47 14.32
CA ASP A 394 -21.77 40.88 14.71
C ASP A 394 -20.81 41.65 13.77
N ASN A 395 -20.79 41.26 12.49
CA ASN A 395 -19.93 41.85 11.47
C ASN A 395 -20.55 41.58 10.08
N GLU A 396 -20.94 42.66 9.38
CA GLU A 396 -21.64 42.54 8.10
C GLU A 396 -20.80 41.82 7.02
N ALA A 397 -19.50 42.11 6.92
CA ALA A 397 -18.66 41.50 5.91
C ALA A 397 -18.48 40.01 6.15
N LEU A 398 -18.23 39.62 7.41
CA LEU A 398 -18.13 38.23 7.82
C LEU A 398 -19.47 37.50 7.60
N TYR A 399 -20.59 38.10 8.00
CA TYR A 399 -21.92 37.53 7.79
C TYR A 399 -22.18 37.22 6.30
N GLN A 400 -21.96 38.18 5.40
CA GLN A 400 -22.18 37.97 3.96
C GLN A 400 -21.25 36.89 3.39
N GLN A 401 -19.99 36.87 3.81
CA GLN A 401 -19.04 35.81 3.44
C GLN A 401 -19.54 34.43 3.89
N GLN A 402 -20.04 34.32 5.13
CA GLN A 402 -20.54 33.04 5.63
C GLN A 402 -21.84 32.62 4.94
N VAL A 403 -22.75 33.54 4.62
CA VAL A 403 -23.94 33.22 3.81
C VAL A 403 -23.54 32.55 2.49
N GLU A 404 -22.51 33.06 1.79
CA GLU A 404 -22.03 32.45 0.55
C GLU A 404 -21.34 31.09 0.78
N ASN A 405 -20.64 30.90 1.89
CA ASN A 405 -20.04 29.61 2.22
C ASN A 405 -21.09 28.54 2.53
N PHE A 406 -22.12 28.85 3.32
CA PHE A 406 -23.19 27.92 3.67
C PHE A 406 -24.05 27.52 2.46
N LYS A 407 -24.20 28.40 1.47
CA LYS A 407 -24.86 28.06 0.19
C LYS A 407 -24.19 26.90 -0.54
N LYS A 408 -22.87 26.70 -0.38
CA LYS A 408 -22.13 25.55 -0.95
C LYS A 408 -22.63 24.21 -0.40
N TYR A 409 -23.20 24.22 0.80
CA TYR A 409 -23.77 23.06 1.50
C TYR A 409 -25.29 23.03 1.41
N HIS A 410 -25.91 23.84 0.55
CA HIS A 410 -27.36 23.99 0.43
C HIS A 410 -28.04 24.41 1.75
N ILE A 411 -27.35 25.20 2.57
CA ILE A 411 -27.88 25.75 3.83
C ILE A 411 -28.08 27.25 3.67
N ASP A 412 -29.27 27.73 4.03
CA ASP A 412 -29.58 29.16 4.07
C ASP A 412 -29.54 29.67 5.52
N ILE A 413 -28.52 30.47 5.83
CA ILE A 413 -28.36 31.14 7.12
C ILE A 413 -28.73 32.62 7.06
N SER A 414 -29.46 33.09 6.03
CA SER A 414 -29.71 34.53 5.81
C SER A 414 -30.57 35.21 6.89
N ASN A 415 -31.30 34.44 7.70
CA ASN A 415 -32.20 34.99 8.71
C ASN A 415 -31.91 34.45 10.11
N GLU A 416 -31.94 33.13 10.26
CA GLU A 416 -31.70 32.42 11.52
C GLU A 416 -30.66 31.33 11.30
N LEU A 417 -29.84 31.06 12.31
CA LEU A 417 -28.97 29.90 12.37
C LEU A 417 -29.14 29.18 13.70
N GLU A 418 -28.78 27.91 13.70
CA GLU A 418 -28.67 27.08 14.90
C GLU A 418 -27.20 26.93 15.29
N TYR A 419 -26.90 27.17 16.55
CA TYR A 419 -25.54 27.07 17.09
C TYR A 419 -25.50 26.17 18.31
N VAL A 420 -24.32 25.62 18.57
CA VAL A 420 -23.97 24.89 19.77
C VAL A 420 -22.97 25.70 20.58
N THR A 421 -23.13 25.72 21.90
CA THR A 421 -22.17 26.32 22.84
C THR A 421 -21.55 25.22 23.68
N PHE A 422 -20.22 25.16 23.70
CA PHE A 422 -19.44 24.18 24.46
C PHE A 422 -19.12 24.71 25.85
N GLU A 423 -19.37 23.89 26.87
CA GLU A 423 -19.05 24.23 28.25
C GLU A 423 -17.60 23.84 28.59
N ASN A 424 -16.86 24.73 29.27
CA ASN A 424 -15.50 24.50 29.76
C ASN A 424 -14.48 24.12 28.67
N ILE A 425 -14.66 24.60 27.44
CA ILE A 425 -13.74 24.31 26.33
C ILE A 425 -12.59 25.33 26.22
N ASP A 426 -12.71 26.48 26.90
CA ASP A 426 -11.91 27.70 26.69
C ASP A 426 -10.38 27.49 26.80
N GLU A 427 -9.94 26.48 27.54
CA GLU A 427 -8.51 26.16 27.73
C GLU A 427 -7.94 25.20 26.67
N GLN A 428 -8.78 24.67 25.77
CA GLN A 428 -8.34 23.70 24.76
C GLN A 428 -7.84 24.35 23.47
N PRO A 429 -6.95 23.66 22.72
CA PRO A 429 -6.52 24.12 21.41
C PRO A 429 -7.68 24.42 20.45
N ILE A 430 -8.74 23.60 20.48
CA ILE A 430 -9.90 23.77 19.60
C ILE A 430 -10.67 25.07 19.85
N ALA A 431 -10.65 25.62 21.07
CA ALA A 431 -11.39 26.84 21.43
C ALA A 431 -10.97 28.07 20.60
N LYS A 432 -9.71 28.10 20.15
CA LYS A 432 -9.20 29.17 19.27
C LYS A 432 -9.91 29.24 17.92
N PHE A 433 -10.52 28.12 17.52
CA PHE A 433 -11.22 27.99 16.25
C PHE A 433 -12.74 28.15 16.40
N LEU A 434 -13.24 28.38 17.62
CA LEU A 434 -14.68 28.52 17.86
C LEU A 434 -15.06 30.00 17.90
N LEU A 435 -16.22 30.32 17.33
CA LEU A 435 -16.81 31.66 17.48
C LEU A 435 -17.03 31.95 18.96
N ASN A 436 -16.74 33.17 19.39
CA ASN A 436 -16.82 33.58 20.80
C ASN A 436 -16.01 32.69 21.77
N GLY A 437 -15.05 31.91 21.26
CA GLY A 437 -14.21 30.97 22.03
C GLY A 437 -14.87 29.64 22.37
N ASN A 438 -16.19 29.52 22.16
CA ASN A 438 -16.94 28.34 22.61
C ASN A 438 -18.22 28.04 21.80
N GLN A 439 -18.41 28.62 20.62
CA GLN A 439 -19.57 28.37 19.78
C GLN A 439 -19.20 27.83 18.40
N ALA A 440 -20.01 26.89 17.91
CA ALA A 440 -20.00 26.41 16.54
C ALA A 440 -21.42 26.43 15.97
N ILE A 441 -21.56 26.39 14.65
CA ILE A 441 -22.88 26.33 13.99
C ILE A 441 -23.20 24.86 13.74
N TYR A 442 -24.43 24.42 14.01
CA TYR A 442 -24.84 23.04 13.77
C TYR A 442 -26.18 23.00 13.04
N MET A 443 -26.15 22.60 11.77
CA MET A 443 -27.33 22.58 10.90
C MET A 443 -27.26 21.41 9.93
N ASN A 444 -28.42 20.80 9.63
CA ASN A 444 -28.52 19.65 8.72
C ASN A 444 -27.54 18.51 9.04
N ASN A 445 -27.36 18.22 10.33
CA ASN A 445 -26.40 17.23 10.84
C ASN A 445 -24.93 17.53 10.50
N THR A 446 -24.59 18.78 10.21
CA THR A 446 -23.23 19.24 9.97
C THR A 446 -22.82 20.27 11.01
N LEU A 447 -21.69 20.02 11.65
CA LEU A 447 -21.02 20.93 12.56
C LEU A 447 -20.06 21.81 11.76
N PHE A 448 -20.26 23.11 11.82
CA PHE A 448 -19.44 24.10 11.15
C PHE A 448 -18.61 24.86 12.19
N ILE A 449 -17.30 24.76 12.05
CA ILE A 449 -16.32 25.54 12.80
C ILE A 449 -15.93 26.71 11.89
N VAL A 450 -16.39 27.90 12.27
CA VAL A 450 -16.26 29.11 11.44
C VAL A 450 -15.52 30.18 12.21
N GLY A 451 -14.72 30.95 11.51
CA GLY A 451 -14.03 32.09 12.08
C GLY A 451 -13.87 33.19 11.07
N LYS A 452 -12.96 34.11 11.38
CA LYS A 452 -12.68 35.25 10.50
C LYS A 452 -12.13 34.80 9.15
N ASP A 453 -11.21 33.85 9.16
CA ASP A 453 -10.42 33.45 7.99
C ASP A 453 -10.53 31.93 7.67
N TYR A 454 -11.36 31.19 8.42
CA TYR A 454 -11.58 29.75 8.23
C TYR A 454 -13.06 29.37 8.23
N PHE A 455 -13.36 28.27 7.54
CA PHE A 455 -14.67 27.66 7.43
C PHE A 455 -14.47 26.16 7.24
N VAL A 456 -14.79 25.37 8.27
CA VAL A 456 -14.63 23.91 8.25
C VAL A 456 -15.95 23.25 8.58
N ALA A 457 -16.29 22.23 7.81
CA ALA A 457 -17.50 21.45 7.94
C ALA A 457 -17.17 20.00 8.33
N TYR A 458 -17.86 19.52 9.36
CA TYR A 458 -17.82 18.13 9.79
C TYR A 458 -19.23 17.59 9.84
N ARG A 459 -19.59 16.68 8.94
CA ARG A 459 -20.94 16.13 8.87
C ARG A 459 -21.07 14.80 9.60
N GLN A 460 -22.25 14.56 10.15
CA GLN A 460 -22.62 13.20 10.54
C GLN A 460 -22.77 12.33 9.28
N PRO A 461 -22.65 11.01 9.43
CA PRO A 461 -22.90 10.05 8.36
C PRO A 461 -24.29 10.21 7.74
N THR A 462 -24.41 10.06 6.41
CA THR A 462 -25.70 9.91 5.74
C THR A 462 -26.29 8.53 6.01
N LYS A 463 -27.59 8.34 5.74
CA LYS A 463 -28.25 7.04 5.94
C LYS A 463 -27.64 5.94 5.10
N GLU A 464 -27.25 6.24 3.86
CA GLU A 464 -26.53 5.32 2.99
C GLU A 464 -25.20 4.94 3.65
N GLU A 465 -24.54 5.91 4.30
CA GLU A 465 -23.32 5.64 5.05
C GLU A 465 -23.49 4.92 6.39
N LEU A 466 -24.72 4.82 6.85
CA LEU A 466 -25.12 4.09 8.05
C LEU A 466 -25.77 2.75 7.74
N VAL A 467 -26.32 2.55 6.55
CA VAL A 467 -27.10 1.38 6.20
C VAL A 467 -26.51 0.75 4.94
N TYR A 468 -26.22 -0.53 5.03
CA TYR A 468 -25.90 -1.34 3.86
C TYR A 468 -27.08 -1.30 2.87
N THR A 469 -26.92 -0.64 1.72
CA THR A 469 -27.76 -0.95 0.57
C THR A 469 -27.14 -2.13 -0.16
N GLN A 470 -27.86 -3.27 -0.11
CA GLN A 470 -27.59 -4.47 -0.90
C GLN A 470 -27.50 -4.18 -2.39
#